data_AF-A0A518B5R5-F1
#
_entry.id   AF-A0A518B5R5-F1
#
_cell.length_a   1.000
_cell.length_b   1.000
_cell.length_c   1.000
_cell.angle_alpha   90.00
_cell.angle_beta   90.00
_cell.angle_gamma   90.00
#
_symmetry.space_group_name_H-M   'P 1'
#
loop_
_entity.id
_entity.type
_entity.pdbx_description
1 polymer ?
#
loop_
_entity_poly.entity_id
_entity_poly.type
_entity_poly.pdbx_seq_one_letter_code
_entity_poly.pdbx_strand_id
1 'polypeptide(L)'
;MTSVFTEFERLNGTTWLYLSFILMVTVYFRFPRFFSLRNWDLVTLFLFVPGLLATTTGANFFLRPPDEGAISPSTIESVMRVVHQGYLWLFAVTGYFLARSLFDLLLVRRPRIEPNLNLSGLACLAVALFGFMTYEIMVKAPDPSGRASALEAARLLGVSDEESEDETKAAKKPDEPGVSTKDSPSEKPIAPKATSADDSTPPEKDKAEEPDDVAKEVEESNDLAQKVEESNDLAQKVEVPISNGESSHPAVSILMRPVVAGVKSVADQIPSEEAVTRFQLEVAVARGTVLSCHVLVLLALVLIGSQHFNSVSTGMGMATLYLMLPLTAINIEKLDHLLPAVFIVWAVYWFRYPIISGSLFGLAGVFFYPLFLVPLWIGFYGRAGGKRFLIAFLIASAALWIAIWFLDPVRSFLEVWISSVVWKAWYFQPSPNSFWSSSTHWYRLPIFVLFVFMFIALGFWPKEKNLADLIALSTALILALQFWYADRGGTYIHWYLPLLLLMIFRPNLSNILAPTYPPSAKPTT
;
A
#
# COMPACT_ATOMS: atom_id res chain seq x y z
N MET A 1 28.13 -18.13 -22.22
CA MET A 1 28.83 -17.04 -21.50
C MET A 1 27.94 -15.81 -21.34
N THR A 2 27.10 -15.44 -22.31
CA THR A 2 26.16 -14.31 -22.19
C THR A 2 25.08 -14.51 -21.11
N SER A 3 24.55 -15.73 -20.94
CA SER A 3 23.52 -16.05 -19.93
C SER A 3 23.95 -15.72 -18.50
N VAL A 4 25.21 -15.98 -18.14
CA VAL A 4 25.77 -15.74 -16.80
C VAL A 4 25.76 -14.25 -16.42
N PHE A 5 25.88 -13.34 -17.40
CA PHE A 5 25.84 -11.89 -17.15
C PHE A 5 24.43 -11.29 -17.27
N THR A 6 23.46 -12.05 -17.80
CA THR A 6 22.06 -11.63 -17.94
C THR A 6 21.13 -12.25 -16.91
N GLU A 7 21.54 -13.35 -16.26
CA GLU A 7 20.89 -13.94 -15.09
C GLU A 7 21.21 -13.09 -13.85
N PHE A 8 20.61 -11.90 -13.78
CA PHE A 8 20.67 -11.11 -12.56
C PHE A 8 19.65 -11.68 -11.56
N GLU A 9 20.16 -12.38 -10.56
CA GLU A 9 19.33 -12.84 -9.45
C GLU A 9 18.94 -11.64 -8.58
N ARG A 10 17.64 -11.45 -8.42
CA ARG A 10 17.10 -10.35 -7.64
C ARG A 10 17.57 -10.46 -6.19
N LEU A 11 18.13 -9.37 -5.66
CA LEU A 11 18.58 -9.34 -4.28
C LEU A 11 17.39 -9.54 -3.34
N ASN A 12 17.49 -10.51 -2.43
CA ASN A 12 16.53 -10.67 -1.34
C ASN A 12 16.50 -9.38 -0.49
N GLY A 13 15.34 -9.03 0.06
CA GLY A 13 15.15 -7.83 0.88
C GLY A 13 16.08 -7.77 2.10
N THR A 14 16.47 -8.91 2.66
CA THR A 14 17.48 -8.99 3.74
C THR A 14 18.88 -8.65 3.24
N THR A 15 19.29 -9.13 2.07
CA THR A 15 20.57 -8.76 1.46
C THR A 15 20.63 -7.26 1.17
N TRP A 16 19.55 -6.71 0.62
CA TRP A 16 19.43 -5.28 0.38
C TRP A 16 19.56 -4.47 1.68
N LEU A 17 18.94 -4.92 2.77
CA LEU A 17 19.07 -4.33 4.10
C LEU A 17 20.54 -4.23 4.53
N TYR A 18 21.30 -5.32 4.50
CA TYR A 18 22.69 -5.30 4.97
C TYR A 18 23.60 -4.43 4.09
N LEU A 19 23.49 -4.55 2.77
CA LEU A 19 24.31 -3.77 1.84
C LEU A 19 24.03 -2.27 1.93
N SER A 20 22.75 -1.88 1.96
CA SER A 20 22.35 -0.48 2.12
C SER A 20 22.70 0.07 3.50
N PHE A 21 22.67 -0.72 4.56
CA PHE A 21 23.08 -0.28 5.90
C PHE A 21 24.58 0.03 5.96
N ILE A 22 25.43 -0.87 5.42
CA ILE A 22 26.89 -0.64 5.37
C ILE A 22 27.21 0.58 4.50
N LEU A 23 26.54 0.72 3.35
CA LEU A 23 26.72 1.87 2.47
C LEU A 23 26.26 3.17 3.13
N MET A 24 25.13 3.15 3.87
CA MET A 24 24.66 4.29 4.66
C MET A 24 25.71 4.73 5.68
N VAL A 25 26.25 3.79 6.46
CA VAL A 25 27.28 4.09 7.47
C VAL A 25 28.48 4.73 6.79
N THR A 26 28.95 4.15 5.69
CA THR A 26 30.13 4.66 4.97
C THR A 26 29.91 6.08 4.43
N VAL A 27 28.79 6.31 3.77
CA VAL A 27 28.51 7.57 3.07
C VAL A 27 28.08 8.68 4.03
N TYR A 28 27.41 8.37 5.15
CA TYR A 28 26.78 9.39 5.99
C TYR A 28 27.29 9.46 7.44
N PHE A 29 27.95 8.44 8.01
CA PHE A 29 28.34 8.51 9.42
C PHE A 29 29.46 9.51 9.70
N ARG A 30 29.33 10.20 10.84
CA ARG A 30 30.41 10.97 11.45
C ARG A 30 31.08 10.07 12.48
N PHE A 31 32.19 9.44 12.11
CA PHE A 31 32.95 8.57 13.01
C PHE A 31 33.47 9.29 14.27
N PRO A 32 33.93 10.55 14.23
CA PRO A 32 34.38 11.25 15.45
C PRO A 32 33.28 11.48 16.49
N ARG A 33 32.01 11.41 16.09
CA ARG A 33 30.85 11.59 16.98
C ARG A 33 29.82 10.49 16.70
N PHE A 34 30.22 9.27 17.03
CA PHE A 34 29.47 8.06 16.72
C PHE A 34 28.00 8.14 17.20
N PHE A 35 27.77 8.52 18.47
CA PHE A 35 26.43 8.66 19.07
C PHE A 35 25.76 10.03 18.84
N SER A 36 26.08 10.71 17.74
CA SER A 36 25.38 11.96 17.41
C SER A 36 23.91 11.69 17.05
N LEU A 37 23.01 12.61 17.42
CA LEU A 37 21.58 12.57 17.02
C LEU A 37 21.41 12.32 15.52
N ARG A 38 22.34 12.85 14.72
CA ARG A 38 22.43 12.64 13.28
C ARG A 38 22.62 11.17 12.89
N ASN A 39 23.66 10.53 13.41
CA ASN A 39 23.92 9.12 13.11
C ASN A 39 22.79 8.24 13.67
N TRP A 40 22.25 8.62 14.84
CA TRP A 40 21.09 7.94 15.43
C TRP A 40 19.87 7.98 14.53
N ASP A 41 19.49 9.15 14.01
CA ASP A 41 18.38 9.30 13.07
C ASP A 41 18.58 8.38 11.84
N LEU A 42 19.80 8.32 11.29
CA LEU A 42 20.12 7.46 10.14
C LEU A 42 19.99 5.96 10.45
N VAL A 43 20.45 5.50 11.62
CA VAL A 43 20.30 4.09 12.03
C VAL A 43 18.83 3.76 12.25
N THR A 44 18.10 4.66 12.90
CA THR A 44 16.69 4.39 13.24
C THR A 44 15.78 4.28 12.01
N LEU A 45 16.16 4.85 10.86
CA LEU A 45 15.45 4.61 9.59
C LEU A 45 15.40 3.12 9.22
N PHE A 46 16.44 2.36 9.56
CA PHE A 46 16.50 0.93 9.27
C PHE A 46 15.61 0.10 10.20
N LEU A 47 15.11 0.66 11.31
CA LEU A 47 14.19 -0.05 12.19
C LEU A 47 12.85 -0.36 11.50
N PHE A 48 12.46 0.37 10.46
CA PHE A 48 11.25 0.01 9.70
C PHE A 48 11.41 -1.30 8.90
N VAL A 49 12.64 -1.67 8.54
CA VAL A 49 12.89 -2.75 7.56
C VAL A 49 12.47 -4.13 8.08
N PRO A 50 12.81 -4.56 9.32
CA PRO A 50 12.36 -5.86 9.83
C PRO A 50 10.84 -6.02 9.83
N GLY A 51 10.12 -4.97 10.25
CA GLY A 51 8.66 -4.97 10.26
C GLY A 51 8.06 -5.05 8.85
N LEU A 52 8.60 -4.28 7.90
CA LEU A 52 8.20 -4.37 6.50
C LEU A 52 8.45 -5.77 5.93
N LEU A 53 9.65 -6.33 6.13
CA LEU A 53 9.99 -7.67 5.65
C LEU A 53 9.02 -8.71 6.22
N ALA A 54 8.75 -8.70 7.52
CA ALA A 54 7.80 -9.60 8.16
C ALA A 54 6.39 -9.52 7.53
N THR A 55 5.87 -8.31 7.28
CA THR A 55 4.57 -8.15 6.63
C THR A 55 4.57 -8.61 5.16
N THR A 56 5.65 -8.38 4.41
CA THR A 56 5.76 -8.82 3.01
C THR A 56 5.98 -10.32 2.87
N THR A 57 6.70 -10.96 3.81
CA THR A 57 6.90 -12.41 3.81
C THR A 57 5.58 -13.14 3.96
N GLY A 58 4.71 -12.68 4.87
CA GLY A 58 3.38 -13.27 4.99
C GLY A 58 2.52 -13.06 3.76
N ALA A 59 2.52 -11.86 3.18
CA ALA A 59 1.79 -11.60 1.94
C ALA A 59 2.25 -12.54 0.80
N ASN A 60 3.57 -12.72 0.64
CA ASN A 60 4.12 -13.61 -0.39
C ASN A 60 3.78 -15.08 -0.14
N PHE A 61 3.75 -15.53 1.12
CA PHE A 61 3.38 -16.90 1.48
C PHE A 61 1.97 -17.27 1.01
N PHE A 62 1.00 -16.35 1.15
CA PHE A 62 -0.38 -16.59 0.72
C PHE A 62 -0.58 -16.41 -0.79
N LEU A 63 0.25 -15.59 -1.46
CA LEU A 63 0.18 -15.40 -2.92
C LEU A 63 0.86 -16.53 -3.71
N ARG A 64 1.87 -17.17 -3.13
CA ARG A 64 2.58 -18.31 -3.71
C ARG A 64 2.78 -19.38 -2.63
N PRO A 65 1.74 -20.18 -2.34
CA PRO A 65 1.87 -21.28 -1.39
C PRO A 65 2.94 -22.27 -1.89
N PRO A 66 3.66 -22.96 -0.97
CA PRO A 66 4.65 -23.95 -1.36
C PRO A 66 4.03 -25.03 -2.27
N ASP A 67 4.72 -25.39 -3.35
CA ASP A 67 4.19 -26.24 -4.42
C ASP A 67 4.02 -27.74 -4.04
N GLU A 68 4.16 -28.11 -2.76
CA GLU A 68 4.06 -29.50 -2.30
C GLU A 68 3.36 -29.60 -0.93
N GLY A 69 2.16 -30.19 -0.92
CA GLY A 69 1.44 -30.62 0.29
C GLY A 69 0.37 -29.66 0.83
N ALA A 70 -0.64 -30.22 1.50
CA ALA A 70 -1.61 -29.44 2.26
C ALA A 70 -0.87 -28.58 3.31
N ILE A 71 -1.09 -27.27 3.29
CA ILE A 71 -0.46 -26.36 4.25
C ILE A 71 -0.95 -26.73 5.65
N SER A 72 -0.04 -27.20 6.52
CA SER A 72 -0.39 -27.51 7.90
C SER A 72 -0.97 -26.26 8.61
N PRO A 73 -2.05 -26.39 9.40
CA PRO A 73 -2.59 -25.27 10.19
C PRO A 73 -1.55 -24.58 11.08
N SER A 74 -0.58 -25.35 11.60
CA SER A 74 0.53 -24.83 12.41
C SER A 74 1.46 -23.88 11.63
N THR A 75 1.67 -24.15 10.33
CA THR A 75 2.44 -23.29 9.42
C THR A 75 1.71 -21.97 9.21
N ILE A 76 0.41 -22.00 8.95
CA ILE A 76 -0.41 -20.80 8.77
C ILE A 76 -0.37 -19.93 10.04
N GLU A 77 -0.53 -20.54 11.21
CA GLU A 77 -0.45 -19.84 12.49
C GLU A 77 0.93 -19.19 12.69
N SER A 78 2.01 -19.89 12.35
CA SER A 78 3.37 -19.33 12.44
C SER A 78 3.56 -18.10 11.54
N VAL A 79 3.06 -18.15 10.30
CA VAL A 79 3.14 -17.04 9.35
C VAL A 79 2.31 -15.86 9.84
N MET A 80 1.08 -16.09 10.29
CA MET A 80 0.21 -15.05 10.83
C MET A 80 0.82 -14.37 12.06
N ARG A 81 1.47 -15.13 12.96
CA ARG A 81 2.20 -14.58 14.11
C ARG A 81 3.32 -13.64 13.67
N VAL A 82 4.11 -14.03 12.68
CA VAL A 82 5.20 -13.19 12.13
C VAL A 82 4.64 -11.90 11.51
N VAL A 83 3.55 -11.99 10.73
CA VAL A 83 2.89 -10.81 10.14
C VAL A 83 2.40 -9.86 11.22
N HIS A 84 1.72 -10.39 12.24
CA HIS A 84 1.20 -9.59 13.35
C HIS A 84 2.34 -8.91 14.12
N GLN A 85 3.41 -9.63 14.44
CA GLN A 85 4.62 -9.07 15.05
C GLN A 85 5.26 -7.99 14.16
N GLY A 86 5.23 -8.16 12.84
CA GLY A 86 5.64 -7.14 11.87
C GLY A 86 4.85 -5.85 12.01
N TYR A 87 3.52 -5.93 12.11
CA TYR A 87 2.66 -4.77 12.35
C TYR A 87 2.90 -4.13 13.72
N LEU A 88 3.03 -4.93 14.80
CA LEU A 88 3.37 -4.43 16.14
C LEU A 88 4.69 -3.63 16.11
N TRP A 89 5.70 -4.16 15.42
CA TRP A 89 7.00 -3.51 15.26
C TRP A 89 6.89 -2.20 14.47
N LEU A 90 6.21 -2.20 13.32
CA LEU A 90 5.98 -0.99 12.52
C LEU A 90 5.23 0.08 13.31
N PHE A 91 4.25 -0.31 14.14
CA PHE A 91 3.52 0.60 15.01
C PHE A 91 4.45 1.27 16.04
N ALA A 92 5.32 0.49 16.68
CA ALA A 92 6.31 1.00 17.64
C ALA A 92 7.32 1.95 16.98
N VAL A 93 7.85 1.59 15.80
CA VAL A 93 8.82 2.42 15.06
C VAL A 93 8.16 3.71 14.56
N THR A 94 6.93 3.63 14.05
CA THR A 94 6.12 4.82 13.71
C THR A 94 5.95 5.73 14.93
N GLY A 95 5.75 5.16 16.11
CA GLY A 95 5.59 5.91 17.37
C GLY A 95 6.86 6.60 17.82
N TYR A 96 7.99 5.91 17.68
CA TYR A 96 9.31 6.50 17.86
C TYR A 96 9.49 7.71 16.92
N PHE A 97 9.20 7.57 15.62
CA PHE A 97 9.36 8.67 14.68
C PHE A 97 8.35 9.81 14.91
N LEU A 98 7.13 9.52 15.34
CA LEU A 98 6.14 10.53 15.73
C LEU A 98 6.68 11.36 16.91
N ALA A 99 7.11 10.69 17.99
CA ALA A 99 7.71 11.35 19.15
C ALA A 99 8.96 12.12 18.75
N ARG A 100 9.80 11.56 17.87
CA ARG A 100 11.01 12.18 17.35
C ARG A 100 10.73 13.43 16.52
N SER A 101 9.67 13.44 15.70
CA SER A 101 9.23 14.61 14.93
C SER A 101 8.68 15.73 15.82
N LEU A 102 8.00 15.39 16.92
CA LEU A 102 7.55 16.37 17.91
C LEU A 102 8.72 16.91 18.76
N PHE A 103 9.62 16.03 19.19
CA PHE A 103 10.87 16.40 19.87
C PHE A 103 11.75 17.32 19.01
N ASP A 104 11.62 17.24 17.68
CA ASP A 104 12.31 18.10 16.74
C ASP A 104 12.06 19.59 16.99
N LEU A 105 10.83 19.94 17.42
CA LEU A 105 10.41 21.30 17.72
C LEU A 105 11.13 21.89 18.94
N LEU A 106 11.71 21.05 19.79
CA LEU A 106 12.45 21.46 20.98
C LEU A 106 13.94 21.73 20.67
N LEU A 107 14.44 21.29 19.51
CA LEU A 107 15.85 21.44 19.17
C LEU A 107 16.14 22.79 18.50
N VAL A 108 16.75 23.70 19.26
CA VAL A 108 17.17 25.03 18.78
C VAL A 108 18.32 24.97 17.77
N ARG A 109 19.25 24.01 17.92
CA ARG A 109 20.42 23.85 17.05
C ARG A 109 20.55 22.41 16.61
N ARG A 110 20.72 22.21 15.30
CA ARG A 110 21.04 20.92 14.70
C ARG A 110 22.36 20.95 13.97
N PRO A 111 23.22 19.92 14.14
CA PRO A 111 24.34 19.71 13.24
C PRO A 111 23.78 19.35 11.86
N ARG A 112 24.20 20.08 10.82
CA ARG A 112 23.85 19.78 9.43
C ARG A 112 24.33 18.37 9.05
N ILE A 113 23.52 17.64 8.28
CA ILE A 113 23.93 16.35 7.71
C ILE A 113 24.58 16.59 6.37
N GLU A 114 25.91 16.67 6.38
CA GLU A 114 26.70 16.60 5.17
C GLU A 114 27.14 15.14 4.95
N PRO A 115 26.92 14.58 3.75
CA PRO A 115 27.50 13.30 3.36
C PRO A 115 29.04 13.37 3.36
N ASN A 116 29.69 12.24 3.57
CA ASN A 116 31.15 12.10 3.53
C ASN A 116 31.69 12.08 2.10
N LEU A 117 30.85 11.78 1.11
CA LEU A 117 31.20 11.75 -0.30
C LEU A 117 31.03 13.13 -0.93
N ASN A 118 31.90 13.49 -1.87
CA ASN A 118 31.76 14.74 -2.62
C ASN A 118 30.52 14.72 -3.55
N LEU A 119 30.13 15.89 -4.07
CA LEU A 119 28.93 16.02 -4.89
C LEU A 119 28.95 15.11 -6.13
N SER A 120 30.09 15.02 -6.82
CA SER A 120 30.24 14.18 -8.02
C SER A 120 30.10 12.69 -7.70
N GLY A 121 30.67 12.24 -6.58
CA GLY A 121 30.53 10.86 -6.11
C GLY A 121 29.09 10.54 -5.70
N LEU A 122 28.40 11.47 -5.01
CA LEU A 122 26.98 11.30 -4.69
C LEU A 122 26.12 11.22 -5.95
N ALA A 123 26.37 12.08 -6.94
CA ALA A 123 25.63 12.06 -8.20
C ALA A 123 25.87 10.73 -8.96
N CYS A 124 27.12 10.27 -9.03
CA CYS A 124 27.45 8.98 -9.63
C CYS A 124 26.74 7.82 -8.92
N LEU A 125 26.79 7.80 -7.58
CA LEU A 125 26.11 6.79 -6.78
C LEU A 125 24.59 6.84 -6.97
N ALA A 126 23.99 8.03 -7.00
CA ALA A 126 22.56 8.21 -7.23
C ALA A 126 22.13 7.69 -8.61
N VAL A 127 22.91 7.96 -9.66
CA VAL A 127 22.64 7.42 -11.01
C VAL A 127 22.69 5.89 -11.02
N ALA A 128 23.68 5.28 -10.36
CA ALA A 128 23.78 3.82 -10.26
C ALA A 128 22.59 3.21 -9.50
N LEU A 129 22.25 3.77 -8.33
CA LEU A 129 21.11 3.32 -7.52
C LEU A 129 19.78 3.50 -8.25
N PHE A 130 19.61 4.61 -8.99
CA PHE A 130 18.44 4.83 -9.83
C PHE A 130 18.34 3.79 -10.96
N GLY A 131 19.47 3.38 -11.54
CA GLY A 131 19.54 2.27 -12.50
C GLY A 131 19.03 0.95 -11.90
N PHE A 132 19.51 0.58 -10.71
CA PHE A 132 19.01 -0.60 -9.99
C PHE A 132 17.53 -0.50 -9.63
N MET A 133 17.09 0.68 -9.18
CA MET A 133 15.68 0.96 -8.89
C MET A 133 14.80 0.80 -10.15
N THR A 134 15.27 1.30 -11.30
CA THR A 134 14.58 1.16 -12.58
C THR A 134 14.50 -0.29 -13.00
N TYR A 135 15.60 -1.04 -12.89
CA TYR A 135 15.62 -2.48 -13.16
C TYR A 135 14.61 -3.23 -12.27
N GLU A 136 14.59 -2.92 -10.97
CA GLU A 136 13.66 -3.52 -10.01
C GLU A 136 12.19 -3.28 -10.39
N ILE A 137 11.83 -2.07 -10.82
CA ILE A 137 10.48 -1.73 -11.31
C ILE A 137 10.13 -2.53 -12.58
N MET A 138 11.11 -2.77 -13.45
CA MET A 138 10.92 -3.50 -14.72
C MET A 138 10.81 -5.02 -14.53
N VAL A 139 11.40 -5.58 -13.47
CA VAL A 139 11.38 -7.02 -13.22
C VAL A 139 10.27 -7.42 -12.25
N LYS A 140 9.95 -6.57 -11.25
CA LYS A 140 8.87 -6.86 -10.31
C LYS A 140 7.54 -6.92 -11.05
N ALA A 141 6.68 -7.85 -10.62
CA ALA A 141 5.30 -7.89 -11.09
C ALA A 141 4.66 -6.53 -10.81
N PRO A 142 3.92 -5.93 -11.78
CA PRO A 142 3.25 -4.66 -11.54
C PRO A 142 2.30 -4.79 -10.34
N ASP A 143 2.22 -3.75 -9.52
CA ASP A 143 1.33 -3.72 -8.35
C ASP A 143 -0.12 -4.05 -8.75
N PRO A 144 -0.94 -4.69 -7.92
CA PRO A 144 -2.36 -4.88 -8.20
C PRO A 144 -3.11 -3.61 -8.57
N SER A 145 -2.68 -2.41 -8.13
CA SER A 145 -3.24 -1.13 -8.59
C SER A 145 -2.85 -0.73 -10.00
N GLY A 146 -1.61 -1.00 -10.38
CA GLY A 146 -1.15 -0.88 -11.77
C GLY A 146 -1.79 -1.95 -12.66
N ARG A 147 -1.89 -3.20 -12.17
CA ARG A 147 -2.53 -4.33 -12.84
C ARG A 147 -4.02 -4.15 -12.97
N ALA A 148 -4.74 -3.64 -11.97
CA ALA A 148 -6.18 -3.38 -12.04
C ALA A 148 -6.49 -2.18 -12.94
N SER A 149 -5.62 -1.16 -12.98
CA SER A 149 -5.76 -0.08 -13.96
C SER A 149 -5.51 -0.58 -15.39
N ALA A 150 -4.55 -1.49 -15.57
CA ALA A 150 -4.29 -2.18 -16.84
C ALA A 150 -5.38 -3.21 -17.20
N LEU A 151 -5.91 -3.97 -16.22
CA LEU A 151 -6.97 -4.94 -16.44
C LEU A 151 -8.31 -4.26 -16.70
N GLU A 152 -8.59 -3.15 -16.04
CA GLU A 152 -9.77 -2.32 -16.32
C GLU A 152 -9.63 -1.64 -17.69
N ALA A 153 -8.42 -1.22 -18.07
CA ALA A 153 -8.13 -0.80 -19.44
C ALA A 153 -8.43 -1.92 -20.44
N ALA A 154 -7.94 -3.13 -20.17
CA ALA A 154 -8.17 -4.33 -20.98
C ALA A 154 -9.66 -4.72 -21.06
N ARG A 155 -10.41 -4.63 -19.95
CA ARG A 155 -11.87 -4.85 -19.90
C ARG A 155 -12.64 -3.80 -20.69
N LEU A 156 -12.29 -2.52 -20.55
CA LEU A 156 -12.87 -1.41 -21.34
C LEU A 156 -12.50 -1.50 -22.84
N LEU A 157 -11.50 -2.31 -23.18
CA LEU A 157 -11.07 -2.64 -24.53
C LEU A 157 -11.75 -3.91 -25.09
N GLY A 158 -12.66 -4.54 -24.33
CA GLY A 158 -13.33 -5.78 -24.75
C GLY A 158 -12.42 -7.01 -24.68
N VAL A 159 -11.27 -6.93 -24.01
CA VAL A 159 -10.43 -8.09 -23.69
C VAL A 159 -11.00 -8.74 -22.42
N SER A 160 -12.20 -9.31 -22.55
CA SER A 160 -12.72 -10.28 -21.59
C SER A 160 -12.69 -11.64 -22.27
N ASP A 161 -12.19 -12.63 -21.53
CA ASP A 161 -12.06 -14.03 -21.90
C ASP A 161 -13.23 -14.55 -22.78
N GLU A 162 -12.99 -14.67 -24.09
CA GLU A 162 -13.82 -15.54 -24.95
C GLU A 162 -13.53 -17.03 -24.68
N GLU A 163 -12.70 -17.37 -23.69
CA GLU A 163 -12.33 -18.77 -23.39
C GLU A 163 -12.91 -19.33 -22.08
N SER A 164 -13.95 -18.72 -21.48
CA SER A 164 -14.62 -19.34 -20.31
C SER A 164 -16.14 -19.50 -20.37
N GLU A 165 -16.80 -19.13 -21.47
CA GLU A 165 -18.26 -19.39 -21.61
C GLU A 165 -18.63 -20.65 -22.41
N ASP A 166 -17.69 -21.38 -23.01
CA ASP A 166 -18.03 -22.58 -23.82
C ASP A 166 -17.85 -23.93 -23.10
N GLU A 167 -17.17 -24.00 -21.95
CA GLU A 167 -17.10 -25.26 -21.18
C GLU A 167 -18.25 -25.45 -20.17
N THR A 168 -19.04 -24.42 -19.87
CA THR A 168 -20.19 -24.57 -18.94
C THR A 168 -21.52 -24.85 -19.65
N LYS A 169 -21.54 -24.92 -21.00
CA LYS A 169 -22.72 -25.35 -21.79
C LYS A 169 -22.60 -26.73 -22.44
N ALA A 170 -21.42 -27.36 -22.42
CA ALA A 170 -21.22 -28.70 -22.95
C ALA A 170 -21.38 -29.84 -21.92
N ALA A 171 -21.42 -29.53 -20.61
CA ALA A 171 -21.59 -30.53 -19.54
C ALA A 171 -23.01 -30.50 -18.93
N LYS A 172 -24.05 -30.57 -19.75
CA LYS A 172 -25.38 -30.98 -19.28
C LYS A 172 -26.17 -31.69 -20.37
N LYS A 173 -25.77 -32.93 -20.63
CA LYS A 173 -26.60 -33.89 -21.36
C LYS A 173 -27.14 -34.91 -20.35
N PRO A 174 -28.46 -34.98 -20.10
CA PRO A 174 -29.08 -36.20 -19.66
C PRO A 174 -29.68 -36.89 -20.89
N ASP A 175 -28.97 -37.90 -21.41
CA ASP A 175 -29.59 -38.90 -22.27
C ASP A 175 -30.20 -39.96 -21.33
N GLU A 176 -31.53 -40.00 -21.21
CA GLU A 176 -32.28 -41.26 -21.26
C GLU A 176 -33.76 -40.99 -21.60
N PRO A 177 -34.42 -41.87 -22.40
CA PRO A 177 -35.67 -41.54 -23.08
C PRO A 177 -36.90 -41.99 -22.29
N GLY A 178 -37.91 -41.13 -22.19
CA GLY A 178 -39.18 -41.44 -21.54
C GLY A 178 -40.34 -40.69 -22.18
N VAL A 179 -41.11 -41.41 -23.00
CA VAL A 179 -42.34 -41.00 -23.67
C VAL A 179 -43.40 -40.51 -22.67
N SER A 180 -43.99 -39.34 -22.95
CA SER A 180 -45.15 -38.80 -22.25
C SER A 180 -46.44 -39.20 -22.94
N THR A 181 -47.30 -39.93 -22.24
CA THR A 181 -48.75 -39.91 -22.45
C THR A 181 -49.45 -39.83 -21.09
N LYS A 182 -50.35 -38.85 -20.94
CA LYS A 182 -51.27 -38.71 -19.81
C LYS A 182 -52.68 -38.62 -20.39
N ASP A 183 -53.49 -39.62 -20.11
CA ASP A 183 -54.95 -39.51 -19.98
C ASP A 183 -55.39 -40.49 -18.87
N SER A 184 -56.18 -40.00 -17.92
CA SER A 184 -56.82 -40.76 -16.82
C SER A 184 -58.16 -41.36 -17.30
N PRO A 185 -58.99 -42.05 -16.46
CA PRO A 185 -58.81 -42.74 -15.17
C PRO A 185 -59.41 -44.19 -15.15
N SER A 186 -59.08 -45.03 -14.15
CA SER A 186 -60.06 -45.80 -13.33
C SER A 186 -59.45 -46.95 -12.51
N GLU A 187 -60.09 -47.18 -11.36
CA GLU A 187 -60.22 -48.40 -10.54
C GLU A 187 -59.07 -48.90 -9.62
N LYS A 188 -59.39 -48.84 -8.31
CA LYS A 188 -58.96 -49.68 -7.16
C LYS A 188 -59.32 -51.17 -7.38
N PRO A 189 -58.98 -52.09 -6.43
CA PRO A 189 -57.72 -52.39 -5.73
C PRO A 189 -57.43 -53.91 -5.86
N ILE A 190 -56.44 -54.48 -5.13
CA ILE A 190 -56.40 -55.84 -4.50
C ILE A 190 -54.94 -56.27 -4.27
N ALA A 191 -54.62 -56.61 -3.02
CA ALA A 191 -53.45 -57.40 -2.59
C ALA A 191 -53.89 -58.88 -2.38
N PRO A 192 -53.10 -59.83 -1.85
CA PRO A 192 -51.67 -60.18 -1.92
C PRO A 192 -51.45 -61.71 -2.21
N LYS A 193 -50.21 -62.17 -2.46
CA LYS A 193 -49.66 -63.55 -2.20
C LYS A 193 -48.25 -63.65 -2.82
N ALA A 194 -47.14 -64.00 -2.17
CA ALA A 194 -46.76 -65.11 -1.27
C ALA A 194 -46.74 -66.50 -1.95
N THR A 195 -45.55 -66.98 -2.36
CA THR A 195 -45.01 -68.38 -2.25
C THR A 195 -43.64 -68.44 -2.99
N SER A 196 -42.51 -68.64 -2.29
CA SER A 196 -41.83 -69.91 -1.92
C SER A 196 -40.89 -70.49 -3.00
N ALA A 197 -39.61 -70.60 -2.62
CA ALA A 197 -38.79 -71.83 -2.63
C ALA A 197 -38.07 -72.03 -3.98
N ASP A 198 -36.87 -72.59 -4.09
CA ASP A 198 -35.88 -73.23 -3.23
C ASP A 198 -34.63 -73.32 -4.14
N ASP A 199 -33.39 -73.12 -3.67
CA ASP A 199 -32.30 -74.10 -3.91
C ASP A 199 -31.01 -73.76 -3.13
N SER A 200 -30.47 -74.85 -2.60
CA SER A 200 -29.28 -75.18 -1.81
C SER A 200 -27.95 -74.96 -2.58
N THR A 201 -26.69 -74.89 -2.07
CA THR A 201 -25.94 -75.34 -0.86
C THR A 201 -24.54 -74.61 -0.82
N PRO A 202 -23.75 -74.61 0.29
CA PRO A 202 -22.63 -73.67 0.64
C PRO A 202 -21.25 -74.39 0.78
N PRO A 203 -20.24 -74.00 1.62
CA PRO A 203 -19.66 -72.70 2.08
C PRO A 203 -18.11 -72.60 1.91
N GLU A 204 -17.48 -71.45 2.15
CA GLU A 204 -16.09 -71.39 2.63
C GLU A 204 -15.92 -70.29 3.70
N LYS A 205 -15.32 -70.68 4.84
CA LYS A 205 -15.06 -69.85 6.03
C LYS A 205 -13.75 -69.09 5.86
N ASP A 206 -13.65 -67.86 6.36
CA ASP A 206 -12.52 -67.49 7.21
C ASP A 206 -12.74 -66.24 8.08
N LYS A 207 -12.33 -66.41 9.35
CA LYS A 207 -11.89 -65.48 10.41
C LYS A 207 -12.71 -64.24 10.79
N ALA A 208 -13.12 -64.24 12.06
CA ALA A 208 -13.60 -63.09 12.82
C ALA A 208 -12.41 -62.20 13.28
N GLU A 209 -12.49 -60.90 12.99
CA GLU A 209 -11.72 -59.84 13.65
C GLU A 209 -12.44 -59.41 14.94
N GLU A 210 -11.65 -59.12 15.97
CA GLU A 210 -12.08 -58.84 17.35
C GLU A 210 -12.66 -57.41 17.45
N PRO A 211 -13.78 -57.18 18.16
CA PRO A 211 -14.54 -55.93 18.11
C PRO A 211 -13.86 -54.70 18.76
N ASP A 212 -12.75 -54.89 19.49
CA ASP A 212 -12.05 -53.81 20.21
C ASP A 212 -11.05 -53.03 19.34
N ASP A 213 -10.50 -53.64 18.27
CA ASP A 213 -9.58 -52.94 17.36
C ASP A 213 -10.34 -52.05 16.37
N VAL A 214 -11.52 -52.47 15.93
CA VAL A 214 -12.42 -51.65 15.10
C VAL A 214 -12.95 -50.45 15.89
N ALA A 215 -13.22 -50.60 17.19
CA ALA A 215 -13.67 -49.50 18.03
C ALA A 215 -12.59 -48.42 18.20
N LYS A 216 -11.30 -48.82 18.32
CA LYS A 216 -10.17 -47.88 18.39
C LYS A 216 -9.89 -47.19 17.05
N GLU A 217 -9.98 -47.90 15.93
CA GLU A 217 -9.85 -47.27 14.60
C GLU A 217 -11.00 -46.29 14.32
N VAL A 218 -12.22 -46.59 14.79
CA VAL A 218 -13.36 -45.69 14.68
C VAL A 218 -13.19 -44.46 15.60
N GLU A 219 -12.59 -44.61 16.78
CA GLU A 219 -12.31 -43.50 17.69
C GLU A 219 -11.17 -42.61 17.16
N GLU A 220 -10.07 -43.18 16.65
CA GLU A 220 -8.99 -42.43 16.01
C GLU A 220 -9.44 -41.74 14.72
N SER A 221 -10.28 -42.38 13.90
CA SER A 221 -10.83 -41.76 12.68
C SER A 221 -11.83 -40.65 12.99
N ASN A 222 -12.62 -40.77 14.06
CA ASN A 222 -13.49 -39.69 14.54
C ASN A 222 -12.71 -38.52 15.13
N ASP A 223 -11.65 -38.78 15.91
CA ASP A 223 -10.75 -37.74 16.43
C ASP A 223 -10.01 -37.02 15.30
N LEU A 224 -9.62 -37.75 14.25
CA LEU A 224 -9.01 -37.18 13.06
C LEU A 224 -10.04 -36.38 12.25
N ALA A 225 -11.26 -36.88 12.08
CA ALA A 225 -12.35 -36.18 11.41
C ALA A 225 -12.72 -34.89 12.15
N GLN A 226 -12.77 -34.91 13.48
CA GLN A 226 -13.04 -33.75 14.30
C GLN A 226 -11.90 -32.73 14.25
N LYS A 227 -10.63 -33.16 14.21
CA LYS A 227 -9.49 -32.26 13.96
C LYS A 227 -9.48 -31.70 12.55
N VAL A 228 -9.92 -32.48 11.56
CA VAL A 228 -10.07 -32.03 10.17
C VAL A 228 -11.21 -31.02 10.08
N GLU A 229 -12.32 -31.23 10.77
CA GLU A 229 -13.47 -30.33 10.82
C GLU A 229 -13.15 -29.05 11.60
N GLU A 230 -12.43 -29.12 12.74
CA GLU A 230 -11.88 -27.93 13.41
C GLU A 230 -10.86 -27.19 12.55
N SER A 231 -10.04 -27.91 11.76
CA SER A 231 -9.10 -27.31 10.82
C SER A 231 -9.79 -26.69 9.61
N ASN A 232 -10.92 -27.27 9.18
CA ASN A 232 -11.77 -26.75 8.11
C ASN A 232 -12.56 -25.55 8.61
N ASP A 233 -13.08 -25.58 9.84
CA ASP A 233 -13.70 -24.43 10.50
C ASP A 233 -12.66 -23.33 10.74
N LEU A 234 -11.41 -23.66 11.07
CA LEU A 234 -10.32 -22.69 11.10
C LEU A 234 -10.02 -22.16 9.70
N ALA A 235 -9.98 -23.00 8.66
CA ALA A 235 -9.74 -22.62 7.28
C ALA A 235 -10.92 -21.87 6.63
N GLN A 236 -12.14 -22.06 7.13
CA GLN A 236 -13.37 -21.42 6.67
C GLN A 236 -13.67 -20.17 7.48
N LYS A 237 -13.20 -20.07 8.73
CA LYS A 237 -13.15 -18.82 9.51
C LYS A 237 -11.93 -17.96 9.12
N VAL A 238 -10.90 -18.61 8.57
CA VAL A 238 -9.83 -18.06 7.74
C VAL A 238 -10.28 -18.18 6.27
N GLU A 239 -11.55 -17.87 5.96
CA GLU A 239 -11.92 -17.47 4.61
C GLU A 239 -11.06 -16.24 4.30
N VAL A 240 -9.88 -16.52 3.76
CA VAL A 240 -8.91 -15.51 3.45
C VAL A 240 -9.58 -14.65 2.40
N PRO A 241 -9.84 -13.36 2.66
CA PRO A 241 -10.42 -12.49 1.66
C PRO A 241 -9.31 -12.14 0.66
N ILE A 242 -8.87 -13.12 -0.13
CA ILE A 242 -7.89 -12.95 -1.21
C ILE A 242 -8.57 -13.04 -2.60
N SER A 243 -9.89 -13.27 -2.68
CA SER A 243 -10.61 -13.16 -3.98
C SER A 243 -11.12 -11.75 -4.32
N ASN A 244 -11.01 -10.77 -3.43
CA ASN A 244 -11.24 -9.36 -3.77
C ASN A 244 -9.87 -8.71 -3.85
N GLY A 245 -9.34 -8.63 -5.08
CA GLY A 245 -7.98 -8.21 -5.40
C GLY A 245 -7.50 -7.08 -4.50
N GLU A 246 -6.26 -7.20 -4.03
CA GLU A 246 -5.52 -6.19 -3.27
C GLU A 246 -6.04 -4.79 -3.63
N SER A 247 -6.91 -4.24 -2.77
CA SER A 247 -7.81 -3.18 -3.22
C SER A 247 -7.01 -1.90 -3.39
N SER A 248 -6.53 -1.73 -4.61
CA SER A 248 -6.00 -0.51 -5.20
C SER A 248 -6.79 0.66 -4.66
N HIS A 249 -6.12 1.63 -4.03
CA HIS A 249 -6.81 2.81 -3.55
C HIS A 249 -7.58 3.40 -4.76
N PRO A 250 -8.92 3.55 -4.68
CA PRO A 250 -9.75 3.87 -5.84
C PRO A 250 -9.40 5.22 -6.50
N ALA A 251 -8.70 6.08 -5.75
CA ALA A 251 -8.08 7.29 -6.31
C ALA A 251 -7.06 7.02 -7.42
N VAL A 252 -6.28 5.94 -7.33
CA VAL A 252 -5.20 5.64 -8.30
C VAL A 252 -5.79 5.22 -9.63
N SER A 253 -6.77 4.31 -9.64
CA SER A 253 -7.39 3.86 -10.88
C SER A 253 -7.93 5.05 -11.66
N ILE A 254 -8.54 6.02 -10.97
CA ILE A 254 -9.11 7.23 -11.55
C ILE A 254 -8.04 8.19 -12.08
N LEU A 255 -6.99 8.47 -11.30
CA LEU A 255 -5.89 9.33 -11.75
C LEU A 255 -5.14 8.73 -12.94
N MET A 256 -5.14 7.40 -13.06
CA MET A 256 -4.56 6.69 -14.18
C MET A 256 -5.50 6.63 -15.40
N ARG A 257 -6.79 6.94 -15.29
CA ARG A 257 -7.72 6.86 -16.44
C ARG A 257 -7.34 7.71 -17.64
N PRO A 258 -6.90 8.98 -17.52
CA PRO A 258 -6.47 9.75 -18.69
C PRO A 258 -5.25 9.11 -19.36
N VAL A 259 -4.34 8.56 -18.56
CA VAL A 259 -3.16 7.84 -19.03
C VAL A 259 -3.60 6.57 -19.77
N VAL A 260 -4.50 5.79 -19.18
CA VAL A 260 -5.12 4.60 -19.77
C VAL A 260 -5.88 4.92 -21.06
N ALA A 261 -6.66 6.00 -21.11
CA ALA A 261 -7.40 6.42 -22.30
C ALA A 261 -6.44 6.84 -23.43
N GLY A 262 -5.33 7.51 -23.10
CA GLY A 262 -4.25 7.80 -24.03
C GLY A 262 -3.53 6.55 -24.51
N VAL A 263 -3.34 5.55 -23.65
CA VAL A 263 -2.79 4.24 -24.04
C VAL A 263 -3.75 3.50 -24.96
N LYS A 264 -5.04 3.47 -24.63
CA LYS A 264 -6.10 2.87 -25.43
C LYS A 264 -6.14 3.45 -26.85
N SER A 265 -6.07 4.77 -27.01
CA SER A 265 -6.09 5.38 -28.34
C SER A 265 -4.88 5.03 -29.22
N VAL A 266 -3.75 4.66 -28.60
CA VAL A 266 -2.56 4.12 -29.28
C VAL A 266 -2.70 2.61 -29.50
N ALA A 267 -3.20 1.87 -28.50
CA ALA A 267 -3.40 0.43 -28.57
C ALA A 267 -4.47 0.02 -29.60
N ASP A 268 -5.49 0.86 -29.81
CA ASP A 268 -6.53 0.68 -30.83
C ASP A 268 -5.96 0.77 -32.26
N GLN A 269 -4.76 1.34 -32.43
CA GLN A 269 -4.03 1.36 -33.72
C GLN A 269 -3.23 0.07 -33.95
N ILE A 270 -3.04 -0.75 -32.91
CA ILE A 270 -2.36 -2.05 -32.98
C ILE A 270 -3.41 -3.12 -33.28
N PRO A 271 -3.21 -4.04 -34.25
CA PRO A 271 -4.16 -5.11 -34.55
C PRO A 271 -4.54 -5.93 -33.30
N SER A 272 -5.80 -6.35 -33.18
CA SER A 272 -6.32 -7.10 -32.02
C SER A 272 -5.65 -8.47 -31.82
N GLU A 273 -5.05 -9.03 -32.87
CA GLU A 273 -4.27 -10.27 -32.82
C GLU A 273 -2.97 -10.14 -32.02
N GLU A 274 -2.51 -8.92 -31.74
CA GLU A 274 -1.31 -8.64 -30.94
C GLU A 274 -1.63 -8.30 -29.47
N ALA A 275 -2.46 -9.12 -28.81
CA ALA A 275 -2.85 -8.91 -27.41
C ALA A 275 -1.65 -8.78 -26.44
N VAL A 276 -0.56 -9.52 -26.72
CA VAL A 276 0.69 -9.44 -25.95
C VAL A 276 1.33 -8.05 -26.03
N THR A 277 1.34 -7.42 -27.21
CA THR A 277 1.89 -6.07 -27.42
C THR A 277 1.07 -5.02 -26.67
N ARG A 278 -0.26 -5.14 -26.68
CA ARG A 278 -1.16 -4.26 -25.92
C ARG A 278 -0.94 -4.35 -24.41
N PHE A 279 -0.86 -5.56 -23.88
CA PHE A 279 -0.57 -5.78 -22.45
C PHE A 279 0.81 -5.23 -22.04
N GLN A 280 1.84 -5.42 -22.88
CA GLN A 280 3.17 -4.87 -22.62
C GLN A 280 3.17 -3.32 -22.59
N LEU A 281 2.38 -2.68 -23.46
CA LEU A 281 2.25 -1.23 -23.49
C LEU A 281 1.63 -0.68 -22.19
N GLU A 282 0.56 -1.30 -21.70
CA GLU A 282 -0.11 -0.90 -20.45
C GLU A 282 0.83 -1.06 -19.23
N VAL A 283 1.54 -2.19 -19.15
CA VAL A 283 2.53 -2.43 -18.11
C VAL A 283 3.67 -1.42 -18.17
N ALA A 284 4.17 -1.11 -19.38
CA ALA A 284 5.22 -0.11 -19.58
C ALA A 284 4.78 1.28 -19.10
N VAL A 285 3.52 1.65 -19.35
CA VAL A 285 2.97 2.94 -18.93
C VAL A 285 2.81 3.01 -17.41
N ALA A 286 2.27 1.98 -16.77
CA ALA A 286 2.17 1.92 -15.32
C ALA A 286 3.54 2.04 -14.64
N ARG A 287 4.55 1.31 -15.16
CA ARG A 287 5.94 1.39 -14.70
C ARG A 287 6.55 2.77 -14.93
N GLY A 288 6.29 3.36 -16.10
CA GLY A 288 6.74 4.71 -16.45
C GLY A 288 6.17 5.79 -15.51
N THR A 289 4.90 5.66 -15.10
CA THR A 289 4.28 6.57 -14.13
C THR A 289 4.93 6.46 -12.76
N VAL A 290 5.13 5.25 -12.24
CA VAL A 290 5.82 5.03 -10.96
C VAL A 290 7.24 5.61 -11.01
N LEU A 291 7.99 5.33 -12.08
CA LEU A 291 9.34 5.84 -12.27
C LEU A 291 9.37 7.37 -12.29
N SER A 292 8.43 7.98 -13.01
CA SER A 292 8.28 9.44 -13.08
C SER A 292 8.00 10.04 -11.70
N CYS A 293 7.17 9.38 -10.89
CA CYS A 293 6.89 9.83 -9.52
C CYS A 293 8.15 9.78 -8.65
N HIS A 294 8.96 8.71 -8.71
CA HIS A 294 10.23 8.65 -8.00
C HIS A 294 11.19 9.75 -8.46
N VAL A 295 11.32 9.99 -9.77
CA VAL A 295 12.12 11.09 -10.31
C VAL A 295 11.65 12.45 -9.76
N LEU A 296 10.34 12.68 -9.69
CA LEU A 296 9.79 13.92 -9.12
C LEU A 296 10.09 14.06 -7.63
N VAL A 297 10.10 12.97 -6.85
CA VAL A 297 10.53 13.00 -5.44
C VAL A 297 12.02 13.35 -5.35
N LEU A 298 12.88 12.70 -6.13
CA LEU A 298 14.32 12.95 -6.14
C LEU A 298 14.64 14.41 -6.51
N LEU A 299 14.02 14.91 -7.57
CA LEU A 299 14.17 16.30 -8.00
C LEU A 299 13.73 17.25 -6.90
N ALA A 300 12.59 17.01 -6.26
CA ALA A 300 12.13 17.87 -5.18
C ALA A 300 13.10 17.85 -3.98
N LEU A 301 13.64 16.70 -3.59
CA LEU A 301 14.65 16.61 -2.53
C LEU A 301 15.93 17.39 -2.88
N VAL A 302 16.45 17.25 -4.10
CA VAL A 302 17.64 18.00 -4.57
C VAL A 302 17.37 19.50 -4.61
N LEU A 303 16.23 19.91 -5.14
CA LEU A 303 15.83 21.31 -5.29
C LEU A 303 15.55 21.98 -3.94
N ILE A 304 14.91 21.30 -2.99
CA ILE A 304 14.73 21.81 -1.62
C ILE A 304 16.09 21.94 -0.93
N GLY A 305 16.98 20.96 -1.09
CA GLY A 305 18.34 21.03 -0.55
C GLY A 305 19.13 22.22 -1.10
N SER A 306 19.06 22.47 -2.41
CA SER A 306 19.78 23.57 -3.04
C SER A 306 19.18 24.93 -2.69
N GLN A 307 17.87 25.10 -2.82
CA GLN A 307 17.21 26.41 -2.70
C GLN A 307 16.81 26.81 -1.28
N HIS A 308 16.38 25.83 -0.47
CA HIS A 308 15.88 26.12 0.89
C HIS A 308 16.92 25.80 1.95
N PHE A 309 17.75 24.77 1.76
CA PHE A 309 18.80 24.41 2.72
C PHE A 309 20.16 25.07 2.40
N ASN A 310 20.28 25.74 1.24
CA ASN A 310 21.51 26.35 0.73
C ASN A 310 22.67 25.35 0.61
N SER A 311 22.40 24.11 0.22
CA SER A 311 23.42 23.08 -0.01
C SER A 311 22.95 22.01 -1.00
N VAL A 312 23.49 22.08 -2.22
CA VAL A 312 23.25 21.06 -3.27
C VAL A 312 23.73 19.69 -2.82
N SER A 313 24.86 19.62 -2.09
CA SER A 313 25.38 18.36 -1.54
C SER A 313 24.40 17.72 -0.55
N THR A 314 23.73 18.52 0.29
CA THR A 314 22.68 18.02 1.20
C THR A 314 21.48 17.50 0.42
N GLY A 315 21.05 18.23 -0.62
CA GLY A 315 19.98 17.80 -1.53
C GLY A 315 20.27 16.48 -2.23
N MET A 316 21.46 16.36 -2.83
CA MET A 316 21.92 15.12 -3.47
C MET A 316 22.08 14.00 -2.44
N GLY A 317 22.54 14.32 -1.23
CA GLY A 317 22.61 13.39 -0.11
C GLY A 317 21.24 12.81 0.27
N MET A 318 20.19 13.63 0.33
CA MET A 318 18.82 13.14 0.59
C MET A 318 18.31 12.25 -0.54
N ALA A 319 18.50 12.64 -1.80
CA ALA A 319 18.08 11.86 -2.96
C ALA A 319 18.81 10.50 -3.04
N THR A 320 20.12 10.50 -2.77
CA THR A 320 20.93 9.27 -2.74
C THR A 320 20.47 8.34 -1.61
N LEU A 321 20.19 8.89 -0.42
CA LEU A 321 19.69 8.10 0.71
C LEU A 321 18.29 7.53 0.42
N TYR A 322 17.41 8.32 -0.20
CA TYR A 322 16.09 7.85 -0.63
C TYR A 322 16.19 6.63 -1.56
N LEU A 323 17.08 6.68 -2.55
CA LEU A 323 17.29 5.57 -3.50
C LEU A 323 17.88 4.32 -2.84
N MET A 324 18.77 4.52 -1.86
CA MET A 324 19.49 3.43 -1.22
C MET A 324 18.67 2.72 -0.14
N LEU A 325 17.74 3.43 0.51
CA LEU A 325 16.97 2.88 1.63
C LEU A 325 16.11 1.68 1.19
N PRO A 326 16.13 0.55 1.94
CA PRO A 326 15.22 -0.57 1.69
C PRO A 326 13.74 -0.17 1.76
N LEU A 327 13.44 0.89 2.50
CA LEU A 327 12.08 1.45 2.64
C LEU A 327 11.46 1.83 1.30
N THR A 328 12.30 2.31 0.37
CA THR A 328 11.88 2.67 -0.99
C THR A 328 11.77 1.44 -1.88
N ALA A 329 12.70 0.49 -1.75
CA ALA A 329 12.77 -0.70 -2.60
C ALA A 329 11.65 -1.72 -2.34
N ILE A 330 11.23 -1.92 -1.08
CA ILE A 330 10.26 -2.97 -0.71
C ILE A 330 8.88 -2.74 -1.34
N ASN A 331 8.42 -1.48 -1.39
CA ASN A 331 7.10 -1.08 -1.91
C ASN A 331 7.23 -0.10 -3.09
N ILE A 332 8.23 -0.33 -3.94
CA ILE A 332 8.66 0.58 -5.01
C ILE A 332 7.57 0.88 -6.05
N GLU A 333 6.66 -0.06 -6.27
CA GLU A 333 5.63 -0.08 -7.31
C GLU A 333 4.28 0.51 -6.88
N LYS A 334 4.08 0.77 -5.58
CA LYS A 334 2.80 1.21 -5.01
C LYS A 334 2.52 2.68 -5.29
N LEU A 335 1.76 2.95 -6.35
CA LEU A 335 1.48 4.31 -6.82
C LEU A 335 0.61 5.11 -5.84
N ASP A 336 -0.30 4.44 -5.13
CA ASP A 336 -1.14 5.02 -4.07
C ASP A 336 -0.32 5.52 -2.86
N HIS A 337 0.83 4.90 -2.62
CA HIS A 337 1.76 5.33 -1.59
C HIS A 337 2.64 6.50 -2.06
N LEU A 338 2.94 6.58 -3.36
CA LEU A 338 3.96 7.49 -3.88
C LEU A 338 3.38 8.83 -4.37
N LEU A 339 2.27 8.81 -5.11
CA LEU A 339 1.76 9.99 -5.79
C LEU A 339 1.37 11.15 -4.84
N PRO A 340 0.66 10.92 -3.72
CA PRO A 340 0.39 12.00 -2.78
C PRO A 340 1.66 12.51 -2.07
N ALA A 341 2.70 11.69 -1.91
CA ALA A 341 3.99 12.16 -1.40
C ALA A 341 4.66 13.14 -2.39
N VAL A 342 4.57 12.88 -3.71
CA VAL A 342 5.04 13.82 -4.75
C VAL A 342 4.40 15.20 -4.57
N PHE A 343 3.06 15.25 -4.49
CA PHE A 343 2.35 16.52 -4.32
C PHE A 343 2.76 17.27 -3.05
N ILE A 344 2.91 16.57 -1.92
CA ILE A 344 3.25 17.20 -0.65
C ILE A 344 4.69 17.73 -0.65
N VAL A 345 5.66 16.98 -1.18
CA VAL A 345 7.07 17.44 -1.23
C VAL A 345 7.20 18.62 -2.19
N TRP A 346 6.49 18.62 -3.33
CA TRP A 346 6.45 19.77 -4.22
C TRP A 346 5.73 20.98 -3.62
N ALA A 347 4.72 20.77 -2.77
CA ALA A 347 4.12 21.84 -1.99
C ALA A 347 5.12 22.43 -0.99
N VAL A 348 5.97 21.60 -0.36
CA VAL A 348 7.07 22.08 0.50
C VAL A 348 8.10 22.86 -0.33
N TYR A 349 8.43 22.41 -1.54
CA TYR A 349 9.31 23.18 -2.43
C TYR A 349 8.71 24.57 -2.76
N TRP A 350 7.42 24.62 -3.08
CA TRP A 350 6.70 25.86 -3.39
C TRP A 350 6.07 26.55 -2.17
N PHE A 351 6.58 26.29 -0.95
CA PHE A 351 5.95 26.79 0.28
C PHE A 351 5.81 28.33 0.33
N ARG A 352 6.58 29.09 -0.46
CA ARG A 352 6.44 30.56 -0.56
C ARG A 352 5.25 31.01 -1.42
N TYR A 353 4.57 30.09 -2.10
CA TYR A 353 3.46 30.36 -3.00
C TYR A 353 2.22 29.59 -2.52
N PRO A 354 1.37 30.20 -1.68
CA PRO A 354 0.21 29.54 -1.09
C PRO A 354 -0.78 29.05 -2.13
N ILE A 355 -0.90 29.73 -3.27
CA ILE A 355 -1.78 29.29 -4.37
C ILE A 355 -1.28 27.98 -4.96
N ILE A 356 0.02 27.89 -5.30
CA ILE A 356 0.61 26.67 -5.88
C ILE A 356 0.53 25.52 -4.87
N SER A 357 0.93 25.77 -3.62
CA SER A 357 0.85 24.77 -2.55
C SER A 357 -0.58 24.30 -2.33
N GLY A 358 -1.55 25.22 -2.26
CA GLY A 358 -2.97 24.90 -2.11
C GLY A 358 -3.49 24.05 -3.27
N SER A 359 -3.15 24.40 -4.51
CA SER A 359 -3.53 23.61 -5.68
C SER A 359 -2.98 22.19 -5.66
N LEU A 360 -1.70 22.01 -5.29
CA LEU A 360 -1.09 20.68 -5.15
C LEU A 360 -1.78 19.84 -4.08
N PHE A 361 -2.14 20.45 -2.94
CA PHE A 361 -2.95 19.80 -1.91
C PHE A 361 -4.35 19.43 -2.41
N GLY A 362 -4.97 20.27 -3.24
CA GLY A 362 -6.28 19.99 -3.81
C GLY A 362 -6.26 18.79 -4.76
N LEU A 363 -5.23 18.70 -5.61
CA LEU A 363 -5.00 17.54 -6.47
C LEU A 363 -4.72 16.26 -5.65
N ALA A 364 -3.96 16.37 -4.57
CA ALA A 364 -3.68 15.25 -3.67
C ALA A 364 -4.89 14.84 -2.81
N GLY A 365 -5.94 15.67 -2.73
CA GLY A 365 -7.10 15.46 -1.87
C GLY A 365 -7.87 14.16 -2.11
N VAL A 366 -7.74 13.58 -3.31
CA VAL A 366 -8.35 12.28 -3.66
C VAL A 366 -7.81 11.12 -2.81
N PHE A 367 -6.59 11.25 -2.25
CA PHE A 367 -5.97 10.28 -1.33
C PHE A 367 -6.33 10.48 0.14
N PHE A 368 -7.20 11.45 0.44
CA PHE A 368 -7.74 11.79 1.76
C PHE A 368 -6.74 12.29 2.81
N TYR A 369 -5.60 11.63 3.02
CA TYR A 369 -4.67 12.03 4.07
C TYR A 369 -4.05 13.43 3.93
N PRO A 370 -3.79 13.98 2.73
CA PRO A 370 -3.26 15.34 2.60
C PRO A 370 -4.24 16.39 3.16
N LEU A 371 -5.53 16.08 3.25
CA LEU A 371 -6.54 16.93 3.88
C LEU A 371 -6.21 17.20 5.36
N PHE A 372 -5.58 16.25 6.04
CA PHE A 372 -5.19 16.40 7.45
C PHE A 372 -4.03 17.40 7.66
N LEU A 373 -3.36 17.83 6.60
CA LEU A 373 -2.33 18.86 6.69
C LEU A 373 -2.91 20.26 6.49
N VAL A 374 -4.12 20.40 5.93
CA VAL A 374 -4.70 21.70 5.54
C VAL A 374 -4.72 22.71 6.69
N PRO A 375 -5.20 22.38 7.92
CA PRO A 375 -5.18 23.35 9.02
C PRO A 375 -3.77 23.78 9.42
N LEU A 376 -2.80 22.87 9.45
CA LEU A 376 -1.39 23.18 9.75
C LEU A 376 -0.86 24.21 8.73
N TRP A 377 -1.13 23.99 7.45
CA TRP A 377 -0.67 24.88 6.37
C TRP A 377 -1.39 26.22 6.35
N ILE A 378 -2.70 26.26 6.65
CA ILE A 378 -3.44 27.52 6.85
C ILE A 378 -2.83 28.30 8.03
N GLY A 379 -2.52 27.62 9.13
CA GLY A 379 -1.86 28.21 10.29
C GLY A 379 -0.47 28.76 9.96
N PHE A 380 0.31 28.03 9.16
CA PHE A 380 1.63 28.46 8.68
C PHE A 380 1.57 29.75 7.85
N TYR A 381 0.63 29.87 6.93
CA TYR A 381 0.47 31.07 6.08
C TYR A 381 -0.22 32.26 6.76
N GLY A 382 -0.77 32.06 7.95
CA GLY A 382 -1.57 33.07 8.64
C GLY A 382 -2.86 33.46 7.89
N ARG A 383 -3.49 34.55 8.31
CA ARG A 383 -4.85 34.93 7.84
C ARG A 383 -4.94 35.22 6.33
N ALA A 384 -4.03 36.01 5.79
CA ALA A 384 -4.10 36.45 4.40
C ALA A 384 -3.58 35.38 3.42
N GLY A 385 -2.44 34.75 3.73
CA GLY A 385 -1.90 33.66 2.92
C GLY A 385 -2.74 32.39 3.02
N GLY A 386 -3.25 32.07 4.21
CA GLY A 386 -4.09 30.90 4.45
C GLY A 386 -5.40 30.93 3.68
N LYS A 387 -6.01 32.11 3.49
CA LYS A 387 -7.17 32.28 2.59
C LYS A 387 -6.84 31.94 1.14
N ARG A 388 -5.70 32.41 0.63
CA ARG A 388 -5.26 32.12 -0.75
C ARG A 388 -4.99 30.64 -0.95
N PHE A 389 -4.32 30.02 0.03
CA PHE A 389 -4.09 28.58 0.07
C PHE A 389 -5.41 27.79 0.05
N LEU A 390 -6.34 28.13 0.94
CA LEU A 390 -7.62 27.43 1.05
C LEU A 390 -8.47 27.58 -0.21
N ILE A 391 -8.54 28.78 -0.81
CA ILE A 391 -9.26 28.99 -2.07
C ILE A 391 -8.65 28.15 -3.19
N ALA A 392 -7.32 28.16 -3.35
CA ALA A 392 -6.64 27.37 -4.37
C ALA A 392 -6.86 25.86 -4.16
N PHE A 393 -6.79 25.39 -2.92
CA PHE A 393 -7.11 24.03 -2.53
C PHE A 393 -8.54 23.63 -2.93
N LEU A 394 -9.54 24.46 -2.61
CA LEU A 394 -10.94 24.18 -2.93
C LEU A 394 -11.19 24.20 -4.44
N ILE A 395 -10.61 25.15 -5.18
CA ILE A 395 -10.73 25.24 -6.64
C ILE A 395 -10.09 24.02 -7.32
N ALA A 396 -8.86 23.66 -6.95
CA ALA A 396 -8.17 22.52 -7.53
C ALA A 396 -8.87 21.20 -7.19
N SER A 397 -9.36 21.05 -5.96
CA SER A 397 -10.19 19.90 -5.57
C SER A 397 -11.46 19.86 -6.42
N ALA A 398 -12.22 20.95 -6.50
CA ALA A 398 -13.46 21.00 -7.28
C ALA A 398 -13.21 20.68 -8.76
N ALA A 399 -12.15 21.23 -9.36
CA ALA A 399 -11.77 20.92 -10.74
C ALA A 399 -11.45 19.44 -10.92
N LEU A 400 -10.72 18.83 -9.98
CA LEU A 400 -10.44 17.39 -10.00
C LEU A 400 -11.74 16.59 -9.89
N TRP A 401 -12.60 16.91 -8.92
CA TRP A 401 -13.89 16.22 -8.73
C TRP A 401 -14.82 16.36 -9.95
N ILE A 402 -14.83 17.53 -10.61
CA ILE A 402 -15.56 17.75 -11.87
C ILE A 402 -14.94 16.89 -12.99
N ALA A 403 -13.61 16.82 -13.10
CA ALA A 403 -12.96 15.97 -14.08
C ALA A 403 -13.31 14.49 -13.86
N ILE A 404 -13.32 14.04 -12.59
CA ILE A 404 -13.76 12.68 -12.23
C ILE A 404 -15.23 12.46 -12.61
N TRP A 405 -16.11 13.44 -12.37
CA TRP A 405 -17.52 13.36 -12.75
C TRP A 405 -17.72 13.11 -14.25
N PHE A 406 -16.90 13.71 -15.11
CA PHE A 406 -16.97 13.48 -16.55
C PHE A 406 -16.38 12.13 -17.00
N LEU A 407 -15.53 11.51 -16.17
CA LEU A 407 -14.92 10.20 -16.46
C LEU A 407 -15.73 9.01 -15.91
N ASP A 408 -16.60 9.23 -14.91
CA ASP A 408 -17.48 8.21 -14.30
C ASP A 408 -18.66 8.90 -13.58
N PRO A 409 -19.91 8.40 -13.65
CA PRO A 409 -20.99 8.90 -12.80
C PRO A 409 -20.59 8.89 -11.31
N VAL A 410 -20.57 10.07 -10.68
CA VAL A 410 -20.05 10.28 -9.30
C VAL A 410 -20.70 9.43 -8.22
N ARG A 411 -21.87 8.83 -8.45
CA ARG A 411 -22.49 7.91 -7.49
C ARG A 411 -21.60 6.69 -7.24
N SER A 412 -21.04 6.08 -8.29
CA SER A 412 -20.16 4.92 -8.20
C SER A 412 -18.86 5.28 -7.47
N PHE A 413 -18.25 6.42 -7.81
CA PHE A 413 -17.00 6.83 -7.17
C PHE A 413 -17.19 7.30 -5.74
N LEU A 414 -18.22 8.10 -5.44
CA LEU A 414 -18.47 8.59 -4.09
C LEU A 414 -18.74 7.42 -3.15
N GLU A 415 -19.50 6.41 -3.57
CA GLU A 415 -19.71 5.18 -2.82
C GLU A 415 -18.39 4.43 -2.58
N VAL A 416 -17.53 4.31 -3.59
CA VAL A 416 -16.21 3.67 -3.50
C VAL A 416 -15.22 4.48 -2.63
N TRP A 417 -15.26 5.81 -2.71
CA TRP A 417 -14.39 6.71 -1.95
C TRP A 417 -14.82 6.82 -0.49
N ILE A 418 -16.13 6.85 -0.21
CA ILE A 418 -16.70 6.76 1.14
C ILE A 418 -16.53 5.34 1.71
N SER A 419 -16.56 4.28 0.90
CA SER A 419 -16.28 2.92 1.38
C SER A 419 -14.77 2.60 1.46
N SER A 420 -13.90 3.53 1.05
CA SER A 420 -12.45 3.37 1.11
C SER A 420 -11.94 3.19 2.55
N VAL A 421 -10.68 2.74 2.66
CA VAL A 421 -9.99 2.28 3.87
C VAL A 421 -10.13 3.21 5.09
N VAL A 422 -10.30 4.52 4.87
CA VAL A 422 -10.46 5.53 5.93
C VAL A 422 -11.73 5.31 6.74
N TRP A 423 -12.86 5.03 6.10
CA TRP A 423 -14.15 4.88 6.78
C TRP A 423 -14.30 3.50 7.43
N LYS A 424 -13.46 2.53 7.04
CA LYS A 424 -13.15 1.33 7.84
C LYS A 424 -12.52 1.64 9.20
N ALA A 425 -12.25 2.91 9.53
CA ALA A 425 -12.03 3.33 10.90
C ALA A 425 -13.22 3.18 11.84
N TRP A 426 -14.41 3.20 11.28
CA TRP A 426 -15.65 3.12 12.03
C TRP A 426 -16.34 1.75 11.86
N TYR A 427 -15.90 0.93 10.90
CA TYR A 427 -16.35 -0.45 10.80
C TYR A 427 -15.70 -1.31 11.89
N PHE A 428 -16.54 -1.99 12.66
CA PHE A 428 -16.14 -2.83 13.80
C PHE A 428 -15.43 -4.13 13.40
N GLN A 429 -15.31 -4.43 12.10
CA GLN A 429 -14.59 -5.60 11.63
C GLN A 429 -13.15 -5.21 11.27
N PRO A 430 -12.14 -5.75 11.97
CA PRO A 430 -10.75 -5.43 11.69
C PRO A 430 -10.34 -5.98 10.32
N SER A 431 -9.48 -5.26 9.61
CA SER A 431 -8.77 -5.87 8.49
C SER A 431 -7.87 -6.99 9.03
N PRO A 432 -7.84 -8.18 8.41
CA PRO A 432 -6.94 -9.25 8.82
C PRO A 432 -5.46 -8.82 8.74
N ASN A 433 -5.15 -7.84 7.89
CA ASN A 433 -3.80 -7.34 7.61
C ASN A 433 -3.51 -6.01 8.32
N SER A 434 -3.63 -5.99 9.65
CA SER A 434 -3.45 -4.77 10.44
C SER A 434 -2.99 -5.06 11.87
N PHE A 435 -2.36 -4.07 12.51
CA PHE A 435 -2.12 -4.07 13.96
C PHE A 435 -3.41 -4.34 14.75
N TRP A 436 -4.54 -3.81 14.26
CA TRP A 436 -5.85 -3.87 14.89
C TRP A 436 -6.57 -5.23 14.72
N SER A 437 -5.94 -6.24 14.10
CA SER A 437 -6.55 -7.55 13.84
C SER A 437 -6.78 -8.38 15.11
N SER A 438 -5.85 -8.33 16.08
CA SER A 438 -5.93 -9.12 17.32
C SER A 438 -6.44 -8.32 18.53
N SER A 439 -6.40 -6.99 18.47
CA SER A 439 -6.72 -6.11 19.59
C SER A 439 -8.19 -5.69 19.58
N THR A 440 -8.82 -5.61 20.76
CA THR A 440 -10.17 -5.05 20.92
C THR A 440 -10.25 -3.66 20.30
N HIS A 441 -11.04 -3.54 19.24
CA HIS A 441 -11.08 -2.38 18.32
C HIS A 441 -11.38 -1.04 19.02
N TRP A 442 -11.93 -1.08 20.24
CA TRP A 442 -12.25 0.10 21.05
C TRP A 442 -11.04 0.98 21.39
N TYR A 443 -9.83 0.43 21.51
CA TYR A 443 -8.61 1.21 21.80
C TYR A 443 -8.21 2.16 20.66
N ARG A 444 -8.75 1.96 19.46
CA ARG A 444 -8.50 2.82 18.31
C ARG A 444 -9.21 4.17 18.40
N LEU A 445 -10.39 4.21 19.03
CA LEU A 445 -11.19 5.44 19.15
C LEU A 445 -10.48 6.52 19.98
N PRO A 446 -9.91 6.23 21.17
CA PRO A 446 -9.09 7.20 21.89
C PRO A 446 -7.92 7.74 21.07
N ILE A 447 -7.24 6.90 20.28
CA ILE A 447 -6.12 7.31 19.43
C ILE A 447 -6.59 8.24 18.31
N PHE A 448 -7.73 7.94 17.69
CA PHE A 448 -8.37 8.82 16.72
C PHE A 448 -8.74 10.17 17.35
N VAL A 449 -9.32 10.17 18.55
CA VAL A 449 -9.66 11.39 19.28
C VAL A 449 -8.40 12.22 19.56
N LEU A 450 -7.32 11.61 20.05
CA LEU A 450 -6.03 12.27 20.25
C LEU A 450 -5.47 12.86 18.94
N PHE A 451 -5.59 12.13 17.83
CA PHE A 451 -5.22 12.63 16.51
C PHE A 451 -6.05 13.86 16.11
N VAL A 452 -7.37 13.85 16.30
CA VAL A 452 -8.25 15.00 16.00
C VAL A 452 -7.88 16.20 16.86
N PHE A 453 -7.59 16.00 18.15
CA PHE A 453 -7.09 17.06 19.02
C PHE A 453 -5.78 17.65 18.49
N MET A 454 -4.81 16.80 18.12
CA MET A 454 -3.54 17.25 17.54
C MET A 454 -3.77 18.01 16.22
N PHE A 455 -4.58 17.47 15.32
CA PHE A 455 -4.95 18.06 14.03
C PHE A 455 -5.53 19.47 14.18
N ILE A 456 -6.50 19.65 15.08
CA ILE A 456 -7.12 20.95 15.35
C ILE A 456 -6.11 21.90 16.02
N ALA A 457 -5.38 21.42 17.03
CA ALA A 457 -4.40 22.22 17.76
C ALA A 457 -3.32 22.79 16.84
N LEU A 458 -2.82 22.00 15.89
CA LEU A 458 -1.76 22.41 14.96
C LEU A 458 -2.17 23.54 14.01
N GLY A 459 -3.47 23.71 13.76
CA GLY A 459 -4.00 24.86 13.01
C GLY A 459 -3.77 26.20 13.71
N PHE A 460 -3.75 26.21 15.05
CA PHE A 460 -3.65 27.44 15.85
C PHE A 460 -2.33 27.57 16.61
N TRP A 461 -1.66 26.44 16.89
CA TRP A 461 -0.45 26.36 17.70
C TRP A 461 0.62 25.50 17.02
N PRO A 462 1.91 25.87 17.02
CA PRO A 462 2.45 27.17 17.45
C PRO A 462 1.96 28.32 16.56
N LYS A 463 1.89 29.55 17.10
CA LYS A 463 1.40 30.72 16.34
C LYS A 463 2.33 31.11 15.19
N GLU A 464 3.63 31.09 15.46
CA GLU A 464 4.67 31.33 14.46
C GLU A 464 5.30 30.00 14.12
N LYS A 465 5.25 29.62 12.84
CA LYS A 465 5.81 28.39 12.32
C LYS A 465 6.82 28.75 11.24
N ASN A 466 8.04 28.26 11.37
CA ASN A 466 9.04 28.34 10.31
C ASN A 466 8.96 27.09 9.39
N LEU A 467 9.78 27.05 8.34
CA LEU A 467 9.82 25.92 7.40
C LEU A 467 10.22 24.60 8.07
N ALA A 468 11.08 24.63 9.10
CA ALA A 468 11.40 23.43 9.87
C ALA A 468 10.16 22.95 10.65
N ASP A 469 9.42 23.82 11.32
CA ASP A 469 8.20 23.42 12.02
C ASP A 469 7.19 22.82 11.05
N LEU A 470 7.01 23.44 9.87
CA LEU A 470 6.11 22.94 8.84
C LEU A 470 6.47 21.52 8.38
N ILE A 471 7.75 21.25 8.10
CA ILE A 471 8.22 19.92 7.69
C ILE A 471 8.02 18.90 8.83
N ALA A 472 8.39 19.26 10.07
CA ALA A 472 8.34 18.32 11.20
C ALA A 472 6.89 18.00 11.59
N LEU A 473 6.02 19.00 11.66
CA LEU A 473 4.61 18.84 11.99
C LEU A 473 3.83 18.14 10.89
N SER A 474 4.17 18.39 9.61
CA SER A 474 3.58 17.62 8.51
C SER A 474 3.98 16.15 8.59
N THR A 475 5.26 15.87 8.86
CA THR A 475 5.75 14.49 9.08
C THR A 475 5.04 13.84 10.27
N ALA A 476 4.90 14.55 11.39
CA ALA A 476 4.23 14.07 12.60
C ALA A 476 2.74 13.76 12.36
N LEU A 477 2.02 14.61 11.62
CA LEU A 477 0.61 14.38 11.29
C LEU A 477 0.42 13.11 10.44
N ILE A 478 1.27 12.91 9.42
CA ILE A 478 1.18 11.71 8.58
C ILE A 478 1.57 10.45 9.36
N LEU A 479 2.58 10.53 10.25
CA LEU A 479 2.92 9.42 11.15
C LEU A 479 1.79 9.11 12.14
N ALA A 480 1.19 10.13 12.76
CA ALA A 480 0.07 9.98 13.68
C ALA A 480 -1.16 9.37 13.01
N LEU A 481 -1.39 9.68 11.73
CA LEU A 481 -2.46 9.09 10.94
C LEU A 481 -2.34 7.57 10.83
N GLN A 482 -1.12 7.02 10.76
CA GLN A 482 -0.89 5.57 10.65
C GLN A 482 -1.46 4.78 11.83
N PHE A 483 -1.55 5.40 13.00
CA PHE A 483 -2.00 4.73 14.22
C PHE A 483 -3.48 4.36 14.19
N TRP A 484 -4.31 5.24 13.64
CA TRP A 484 -5.75 5.02 13.60
C TRP A 484 -6.22 4.65 12.19
N TYR A 485 -5.35 4.40 11.22
CA TYR A 485 -5.72 3.85 9.91
C TYR A 485 -6.05 2.34 10.04
N ALA A 486 -7.13 1.89 9.38
CA ALA A 486 -7.76 0.58 9.71
C ALA A 486 -6.97 -0.60 9.20
N ASP A 487 -6.43 -0.39 8.01
CA ASP A 487 -5.86 -1.42 7.17
C ASP A 487 -4.39 -1.07 6.97
N ARG A 488 -3.52 -2.05 7.18
CA ARG A 488 -2.07 -1.95 6.92
C ARG A 488 -1.36 -0.73 7.56
N GLY A 489 -1.89 -0.20 8.67
CA GLY A 489 -1.29 0.94 9.38
C GLY A 489 0.20 0.70 9.68
N GLY A 490 1.04 1.69 9.35
CA GLY A 490 2.50 1.60 9.50
C GLY A 490 3.25 1.09 8.27
N THR A 491 2.56 0.61 7.23
CA THR A 491 3.20 0.17 5.95
C THR A 491 3.28 1.28 4.90
N TYR A 492 2.51 2.37 5.06
CA TYR A 492 2.45 3.52 4.14
C TYR A 492 3.66 4.47 4.29
N ILE A 493 4.87 3.91 4.30
CA ILE A 493 6.09 4.64 4.63
C ILE A 493 6.37 5.79 3.65
N HIS A 494 6.07 5.59 2.36
CA HIS A 494 6.30 6.61 1.33
C HIS A 494 5.50 7.90 1.53
N TRP A 495 4.36 7.87 2.25
CA TRP A 495 3.59 9.09 2.55
C TRP A 495 4.40 10.12 3.33
N TYR A 496 5.28 9.67 4.22
CA TYR A 496 6.08 10.54 5.08
C TYR A 496 7.58 10.45 4.84
N LEU A 497 8.09 9.41 4.17
CA LEU A 497 9.53 9.18 4.02
C LEU A 497 10.28 10.39 3.43
N PRO A 498 9.85 11.02 2.34
CA PRO A 498 10.55 12.21 1.83
C PRO A 498 10.56 13.37 2.83
N LEU A 499 9.45 13.60 3.54
CA LEU A 499 9.38 14.64 4.59
C LEU A 499 10.26 14.29 5.79
N LEU A 500 10.33 13.01 6.15
CA LEU A 500 11.19 12.52 7.20
C LEU A 500 12.66 12.71 6.84
N LEU A 501 13.05 12.46 5.57
CA LEU A 501 14.39 12.76 5.08
C LEU A 501 14.70 14.26 5.12
N LEU A 502 13.75 15.11 4.69
CA LEU A 502 13.87 16.56 4.84
C LEU A 502 14.05 16.97 6.31
N MET A 503 13.28 16.38 7.23
CA MET A 503 13.38 16.63 8.67
C MET A 503 14.75 16.23 9.24
N ILE A 504 15.29 15.10 8.79
CA ILE A 504 16.57 14.57 9.25
C ILE A 504 17.74 15.42 8.71
N PHE A 505 17.72 15.80 7.43
CA PHE A 505 18.82 16.52 6.77
C PHE A 505 18.76 18.04 6.89
N ARG A 506 17.62 18.61 7.31
CA ARG A 506 17.48 20.07 7.35
C ARG A 506 18.54 20.75 8.21
N PRO A 507 19.05 21.90 7.77
CA PRO A 507 19.84 22.77 8.61
C PRO A 507 18.94 23.52 9.60
N ASN A 508 19.52 24.48 10.34
CA ASN A 508 18.70 25.44 11.06
C ASN A 508 17.92 26.32 10.05
N LEU A 509 16.59 26.26 10.10
CA LEU A 509 15.67 27.01 9.25
C LEU A 509 14.80 27.99 10.05
N SER A 510 15.22 28.37 11.27
CA SER A 510 14.45 29.26 12.16
C SER A 510 14.07 30.59 11.50
N ASN A 511 14.87 31.05 10.54
CA ASN A 511 14.71 32.33 9.86
C ASN A 511 13.89 32.23 8.56
N ILE A 512 13.47 31.02 8.16
CA ILE A 512 12.68 30.82 6.94
C ILE A 512 11.20 30.77 7.33
N LEU A 513 10.54 31.91 7.26
CA LEU A 513 9.13 32.09 7.61
C LEU A 513 8.22 32.05 6.38
N ALA A 514 6.92 31.93 6.63
CA ALA A 514 5.91 32.10 5.60
C ALA A 514 5.94 33.51 4.98
N PRO A 515 5.53 33.67 3.71
CA PRO A 515 5.42 34.98 3.09
C PRO A 515 4.42 35.88 3.82
N THR A 516 4.79 37.13 4.03
CA THR A 516 3.88 38.15 4.56
C THR A 516 3.04 38.75 3.43
N TYR A 517 1.73 38.88 3.68
CA TYR A 517 0.81 39.52 2.75
C TYR A 517 0.19 40.73 3.44
N PRO A 518 0.66 41.96 3.14
CA PRO A 518 0.04 43.15 3.71
C PRO A 518 -1.44 43.20 3.29
N PRO A 519 -2.34 43.69 4.16
CA PRO A 519 -3.73 43.90 3.78
C PRO A 519 -3.76 44.87 2.58
N SER A 520 -4.60 44.56 1.59
CA SER A 520 -4.83 45.46 0.45
C SER A 520 -5.14 46.84 1.01
N ALA A 521 -4.36 47.85 0.63
CA ALA A 521 -4.66 49.23 0.99
C ALA A 521 -6.12 49.50 0.59
N LYS A 522 -6.92 50.06 1.51
CA LYS A 522 -8.27 50.51 1.16
C LYS A 522 -8.11 51.54 0.03
N PRO A 523 -8.93 51.50 -1.02
CA PRO A 523 -8.91 52.55 -2.03
C PRO A 523 -9.13 53.87 -1.31
N THR A 524 -8.17 54.79 -1.44
CA THR A 524 -8.33 56.18 -1.04
C THR A 524 -9.48 56.73 -1.86
N THR A 525 -10.59 56.99 -1.17
CA THR A 525 -11.82 57.57 -1.71
C THR A 525 -11.60 58.96 -2.29
#